data_AF-A0A9Q9YNA5-F1
#
_entry.id   AF-A0A9Q9YNA5-F1
#
_cell.length_a   1.000
_cell.length_b   1.000
_cell.length_c   1.000
_cell.angle_alpha   90.00
_cell.angle_beta   90.00
_cell.angle_gamma   90.00
#
_symmetry.space_group_name_H-M   'P 1'
#
loop_
_entity.id
_entity.type
_entity.pdbx_description
1 polymer ?
#
loop_
_entity_poly.entity_id
_entity_poly.type
_entity_poly.pdbx_seq_one_letter_code
_entity_poly.pdbx_strand_id
1 'polypeptide(L)'
;MDQCFSFSTLKKLAAEPDHTDVTLPAVERVRALSKMGYNIEINEDIAPRRYFRSGVEMERMAAVYLEEGSLENAFVLYNKFITLFVEKLPSHRDYQQCNVPEKQVIMKKLQEVAFPRKDQLKRLLHEKYSKEHSEYLKSQPQAMAVDMCSERLQKMSLLEEERQRVAQLRKMQIESEQFRYFEDQLQRQELASRRDEAVPKVPEQTDGSCLSQTPRNHVRLDPNRNKPAPPVPKPAATLAAIQNQRVEGLRRVLIPRDLTYRFLLLADGNTARGIETCGVLCGKLTHNEFVLTHVIVPKQSAGPDYCDMENVEELFSYQDHHNLLTLGWIHTHPTQTAFLSSVDLHTHSSYQLMLPEAIAIVCAPKHNESVPPHQCWNGRSGWMQIERFSPPL
;
A
#
# COMPACT_ATOMS: atom_id res chain seq x y z
N MET A 1 -12.75 28.96 -25.77
CA MET A 1 -11.58 28.11 -25.50
C MET A 1 -11.44 28.05 -23.99
N ASP A 2 -12.19 27.18 -23.33
CA ASP A 2 -12.09 26.96 -21.88
C ASP A 2 -11.85 25.47 -21.67
N GLN A 3 -10.58 25.08 -21.61
CA GLN A 3 -10.23 23.74 -21.16
C GLN A 3 -10.46 23.69 -19.65
N CYS A 4 -11.58 23.09 -19.25
CA CYS A 4 -11.87 22.78 -17.86
C CYS A 4 -10.90 21.69 -17.40
N PHE A 5 -9.80 22.09 -16.77
CA PHE A 5 -8.87 21.15 -16.15
C PHE A 5 -9.52 20.51 -14.93
N SER A 6 -9.68 19.19 -14.95
CA SER A 6 -10.21 18.47 -13.79
C SER A 6 -9.21 18.55 -12.62
N PHE A 7 -9.73 18.50 -11.40
CA PHE A 7 -8.91 18.53 -10.18
C PHE A 7 -7.91 17.36 -10.10
N SER A 8 -8.18 16.23 -10.76
CA SER A 8 -7.24 15.11 -10.87
C SER A 8 -6.10 15.40 -11.85
N THR A 9 -6.35 16.16 -12.92
CA THR A 9 -5.33 16.66 -13.85
C THR A 9 -4.38 17.64 -13.15
N LEU A 10 -4.92 18.56 -12.34
CA LEU A 10 -4.13 19.50 -11.54
C LEU A 10 -3.30 18.80 -10.44
N LYS A 11 -3.83 17.74 -9.81
CA LYS A 11 -3.06 16.90 -8.86
C LYS A 11 -1.94 16.11 -9.53
N LYS A 12 -2.13 15.63 -10.77
CA LYS A 12 -1.08 14.95 -11.54
C LYS A 12 0.05 15.91 -11.96
N LEU A 13 -0.27 17.16 -12.27
CA LEU A 13 0.71 18.19 -12.62
C LEU A 13 1.58 18.63 -11.43
N ALA A 14 1.09 18.50 -10.20
CA ALA A 14 1.83 18.84 -8.97
C ALA A 14 2.60 17.66 -8.35
N ALA A 15 2.39 16.43 -8.85
CA ALA A 15 3.07 15.25 -8.36
C ALA A 15 4.36 15.00 -9.14
N GLU A 16 5.45 14.70 -8.43
CA GLU A 16 6.68 14.23 -9.06
C GLU A 16 6.40 12.98 -9.92
N PRO A 17 6.99 12.87 -11.11
CA PRO A 17 6.75 11.76 -12.02
C PRO A 17 7.09 10.44 -11.34
N ASP A 18 6.11 9.52 -11.32
CA ASP A 18 6.27 8.19 -10.76
C ASP A 18 6.68 7.21 -11.85
N HIS A 19 7.75 6.45 -11.61
CA HIS A 19 8.20 5.38 -12.48
C HIS A 19 7.16 4.26 -12.70
N THR A 20 6.11 4.15 -11.87
CA THR A 20 5.01 3.21 -12.09
C THR A 20 3.90 3.74 -13.01
N ASP A 21 3.91 5.05 -13.32
CA ASP A 21 2.89 5.65 -14.17
C ASP A 21 3.13 5.30 -15.64
N VAL A 22 2.40 4.28 -16.12
CA VAL A 22 2.44 3.80 -17.53
C VAL A 22 1.98 4.85 -18.55
N THR A 23 1.31 5.91 -18.10
CA THR A 23 0.92 7.02 -18.98
C THR A 23 2.11 7.90 -19.36
N LEU A 24 3.23 7.80 -18.64
CA LEU A 24 4.46 8.55 -18.92
C LEU A 24 5.36 7.82 -19.93
N PRO A 25 6.10 8.55 -20.78
CA PRO A 25 7.12 7.97 -21.64
C PRO A 25 8.24 7.29 -20.84
N ALA A 26 8.89 6.31 -21.48
CA ALA A 26 10.00 5.57 -20.88
C ALA A 26 11.11 6.46 -20.31
N VAL A 27 11.46 7.54 -21.02
CA VAL A 27 12.50 8.49 -20.61
C VAL A 27 12.17 9.16 -19.27
N GLU A 28 10.91 9.51 -19.03
CA GLU A 28 10.49 10.16 -17.78
C GLU A 28 10.48 9.18 -16.62
N ARG A 29 10.02 7.94 -16.86
CA ARG A 29 10.02 6.87 -15.84
C ARG A 29 11.45 6.47 -15.43
N VAL A 30 12.38 6.37 -16.38
CA VAL A 30 13.82 6.14 -16.09
C VAL A 30 14.44 7.35 -15.37
N ARG A 31 14.02 8.58 -15.69
CA ARG A 31 14.46 9.78 -14.96
C ARG A 31 13.96 9.78 -13.51
N ALA A 32 12.73 9.36 -13.25
CA ALA A 32 12.19 9.20 -11.91
C ALA A 32 13.04 8.22 -11.08
N LEU A 33 13.37 7.05 -11.63
CA LEU A 33 14.28 6.09 -10.98
C LEU A 33 15.67 6.68 -10.73
N SER A 34 16.19 7.46 -11.67
CA SER A 34 17.49 8.12 -11.51
C SER A 34 17.46 9.09 -10.33
N LYS A 35 16.38 9.89 -10.19
CA LYS A 35 16.17 10.81 -9.06
C LYS A 35 16.11 10.07 -7.72
N MET A 36 15.49 8.88 -7.66
CA MET A 36 15.51 8.04 -6.46
C MET A 36 16.93 7.61 -6.07
N GLY A 37 17.79 7.30 -7.04
CA GLY A 37 19.20 6.98 -6.77
C GLY A 37 20.01 8.17 -6.24
N TYR A 38 19.61 9.41 -6.56
CA TYR A 38 20.25 10.62 -6.02
C TYR A 38 19.85 10.94 -4.58
N ASN A 39 18.80 10.30 -4.05
CA ASN A 39 18.32 10.49 -2.68
C ASN A 39 19.23 9.77 -1.68
N ILE A 40 20.43 10.32 -1.50
CA ILE A 40 21.40 9.92 -0.49
C ILE A 40 22.12 11.15 0.07
N GLU A 41 22.14 11.21 1.40
CA GLU A 41 22.78 12.26 2.17
C GLU A 41 23.96 11.65 2.94
N ILE A 42 25.04 12.42 3.04
CA ILE A 42 26.19 12.08 3.85
C ILE A 42 26.04 12.80 5.19
N ASN A 43 26.08 12.03 6.27
CA ASN A 43 26.27 12.54 7.61
C ASN A 43 27.78 12.67 7.89
N GLU A 44 28.24 13.90 8.15
CA GLU A 44 29.63 14.26 8.43
C GLU A 44 30.15 13.80 9.80
N ASP A 45 29.27 13.30 10.67
CA ASP A 45 29.64 12.71 11.97
C ASP A 45 29.91 11.20 11.85
N ILE A 46 29.61 10.61 10.70
CA ILE A 46 29.89 9.20 10.41
C ILE A 46 31.21 9.10 9.65
N ALA A 47 32.20 8.45 10.26
CA ALA A 47 33.49 8.24 9.62
C ALA A 47 33.36 7.57 8.22
N PRO A 48 34.10 8.04 7.19
CA PRO A 48 34.04 7.52 5.82
C PRO A 48 34.20 6.01 5.68
N ARG A 49 35.00 5.38 6.58
CA ARG A 49 35.17 3.92 6.64
C ARG A 49 33.85 3.16 6.71
N ARG A 50 32.84 3.72 7.40
CA ARG A 50 31.53 3.08 7.58
C ARG A 50 30.77 3.04 6.25
N TYR A 51 30.84 4.12 5.46
CA TYR A 51 30.23 4.16 4.13
C TYR A 51 30.87 3.16 3.17
N PHE A 52 32.20 3.01 3.18
CA PHE A 52 32.88 2.02 2.33
C PHE A 52 32.42 0.59 2.61
N ARG A 53 32.26 0.22 3.89
CA ARG A 53 31.71 -1.09 4.29
C ARG A 53 30.27 -1.27 3.81
N SER A 54 29.41 -0.29 4.06
CA SER A 54 28.02 -0.29 3.60
C SER A 54 27.91 -0.31 2.07
N GLY A 55 28.90 0.23 1.36
CA GLY A 55 28.98 0.15 -0.10
C GLY A 55 29.09 -1.29 -0.59
N VAL A 56 29.87 -2.13 0.07
CA VAL A 56 30.02 -3.55 -0.29
C VAL A 56 28.68 -4.27 -0.16
N GLU A 57 27.96 -3.98 0.92
CA GLU A 57 26.61 -4.51 1.16
C GLU A 57 25.59 -3.98 0.13
N MET A 58 25.63 -2.69 -0.19
CA MET A 58 24.74 -2.06 -1.18
C MET A 58 24.91 -2.67 -2.58
N GLU A 59 26.15 -2.93 -2.99
CA GLU A 59 26.43 -3.58 -4.27
C GLU A 59 25.94 -5.03 -4.28
N ARG A 60 26.14 -5.78 -3.17
CA ARG A 60 25.60 -7.13 -3.01
C ARG A 60 24.08 -7.16 -3.15
N MET A 61 23.39 -6.21 -2.55
CA MET A 61 21.93 -6.07 -2.68
C MET A 61 21.51 -5.75 -4.12
N ALA A 62 22.24 -4.90 -4.82
CA ALA A 62 21.98 -4.58 -6.23
C ALA A 62 22.13 -5.82 -7.12
N ALA A 63 23.14 -6.66 -6.86
CA ALA A 63 23.37 -7.92 -7.55
C ALA A 63 22.19 -8.88 -7.36
N VAL A 64 21.70 -9.05 -6.11
CA VAL A 64 20.52 -9.89 -5.82
C VAL A 64 19.29 -9.41 -6.59
N TYR A 65 18.99 -8.11 -6.59
CA TYR A 65 17.85 -7.59 -7.35
C TYR A 65 17.98 -7.83 -8.86
N LEU A 66 19.21 -7.74 -9.39
CA LEU A 66 19.47 -8.01 -10.80
C LEU A 66 19.23 -9.50 -11.12
N GLU A 67 19.70 -10.41 -10.27
CA GLU A 67 19.50 -11.85 -10.40
C GLU A 67 18.02 -12.24 -10.32
N GLU A 68 17.25 -11.58 -9.45
CA GLU A 68 15.80 -11.76 -9.29
C GLU A 68 14.97 -11.09 -10.40
N GLY A 69 15.60 -10.35 -11.32
CA GLY A 69 14.92 -9.62 -12.39
C GLY A 69 14.20 -8.34 -11.93
N SER A 70 14.45 -7.88 -10.71
CA SER A 70 13.97 -6.60 -10.19
C SER A 70 14.82 -5.43 -10.72
N LEU A 71 14.62 -5.12 -12.00
CA LEU A 71 15.44 -4.15 -12.73
C LEU A 71 15.40 -2.75 -12.10
N GLU A 72 14.24 -2.31 -11.65
CA GLU A 72 14.04 -1.01 -11.00
C GLU A 72 14.89 -0.86 -9.75
N ASN A 73 14.79 -1.82 -8.82
CA ASN A 73 15.53 -1.79 -7.56
C ASN A 73 17.03 -1.92 -7.78
N ALA A 74 17.45 -2.81 -8.68
CA ALA A 74 18.85 -2.93 -9.07
C ALA A 74 19.40 -1.61 -9.64
N PHE A 75 18.64 -0.95 -10.52
CA PHE A 75 19.03 0.32 -11.12
C PHE A 75 19.15 1.43 -10.07
N VAL A 76 18.17 1.54 -9.17
CA VAL A 76 18.21 2.53 -8.09
C VAL A 76 19.42 2.30 -7.18
N LEU A 77 19.71 1.05 -6.79
CA LEU A 77 20.86 0.76 -5.94
C LEU A 77 22.20 1.00 -6.63
N TYR A 78 22.38 0.58 -7.89
CA TYR A 78 23.61 0.89 -8.63
C TYR A 78 23.79 2.39 -8.84
N ASN A 79 22.70 3.14 -9.11
CA ASN A 79 22.78 4.59 -9.22
C ASN A 79 23.13 5.24 -7.87
N LYS A 80 22.52 4.79 -6.77
CA LYS A 80 22.82 5.25 -5.40
C LYS A 80 24.27 4.97 -5.01
N PHE A 81 24.76 3.79 -5.34
CA PHE A 81 26.16 3.38 -5.13
C PHE A 81 27.12 4.31 -5.88
N ILE A 82 26.85 4.59 -7.16
CA ILE A 82 27.67 5.51 -7.96
C ILE A 82 27.62 6.93 -7.37
N THR A 83 26.43 7.48 -7.13
CA THR A 83 26.27 8.83 -6.57
C THR A 83 26.98 8.95 -5.22
N LEU A 84 26.86 7.94 -4.36
CA LEU A 84 27.52 7.91 -3.06
C LEU A 84 29.03 8.07 -3.20
N PHE A 85 29.69 7.22 -3.98
CA PHE A 85 31.15 7.13 -3.98
C PHE A 85 31.84 8.06 -4.99
N VAL A 86 31.12 8.53 -6.01
CA VAL A 86 31.68 9.43 -7.04
C VAL A 86 31.37 10.89 -6.73
N GLU A 87 30.20 11.19 -6.17
CA GLU A 87 29.76 12.59 -6.00
C GLU A 87 29.72 13.03 -4.54
N LYS A 88 29.12 12.22 -3.65
CA LYS A 88 28.78 12.67 -2.30
C LYS A 88 29.92 12.45 -1.30
N LEU A 89 30.35 11.21 -1.12
CA LEU A 89 31.36 10.83 -0.12
C LEU A 89 32.72 11.52 -0.30
N PRO A 90 33.22 11.80 -1.52
CA PRO A 90 34.47 12.55 -1.69
C PRO A 90 34.47 13.95 -1.07
N SER A 91 33.29 14.53 -0.83
CA SER A 91 33.12 15.84 -0.20
C SER A 91 33.18 15.80 1.34
N HIS A 92 33.16 14.62 1.95
CA HIS A 92 33.18 14.45 3.41
C HIS A 92 34.49 14.96 4.01
N ARG A 93 34.44 15.64 5.16
CA ARG A 93 35.62 16.28 5.81
C ARG A 93 36.84 15.35 5.96
N ASP A 94 36.60 14.11 6.39
CA ASP A 94 37.64 13.12 6.69
C ASP A 94 37.96 12.18 5.52
N TYR A 95 37.39 12.38 4.32
CA TYR A 95 37.52 11.44 3.21
C TYR A 95 38.98 11.21 2.79
N GLN A 96 39.78 12.28 2.75
CA GLN A 96 41.18 12.21 2.32
C GLN A 96 42.06 11.44 3.32
N GLN A 97 41.70 11.44 4.60
CA GLN A 97 42.44 10.75 5.65
C GLN A 97 42.02 9.27 5.77
N CYS A 98 40.89 8.90 5.15
CA CYS A 98 40.39 7.53 5.17
C CYS A 98 41.16 6.64 4.20
N ASN A 99 42.01 5.77 4.75
CA ASN A 99 42.68 4.69 4.04
C ASN A 99 42.22 3.34 4.58
N VAL A 100 41.31 2.69 3.84
CA VAL A 100 40.73 1.39 4.21
C VAL A 100 40.77 0.44 3.00
N PRO A 101 41.03 -0.87 3.17
CA PRO A 101 41.08 -1.83 2.07
C PRO A 101 39.82 -1.83 1.20
N GLU A 102 38.65 -1.63 1.81
CA GLU A 102 37.34 -1.58 1.16
C GLU A 102 37.27 -0.46 0.10
N LYS A 103 38.03 0.63 0.27
CA LYS A 103 38.09 1.72 -0.73
C LYS A 103 38.56 1.20 -2.08
N GLN A 104 39.57 0.32 -2.11
CA GLN A 104 40.08 -0.25 -3.36
C GLN A 104 39.03 -1.17 -4.00
N VAL A 105 38.35 -1.99 -3.18
CA VAL A 105 37.26 -2.87 -3.63
C VAL A 105 36.13 -2.07 -4.26
N ILE A 106 35.70 -0.99 -3.61
CA ILE A 106 34.64 -0.11 -4.09
C ILE A 106 35.03 0.57 -5.40
N MET A 107 36.25 1.10 -5.51
CA MET A 107 36.71 1.73 -6.75
C MET A 107 36.75 0.74 -7.92
N LYS A 108 37.20 -0.51 -7.67
CA LYS A 108 37.16 -1.58 -8.67
C LYS A 108 35.72 -1.92 -9.07
N LYS A 109 34.81 -2.11 -8.09
CA LYS A 109 33.39 -2.40 -8.33
C LYS A 109 32.68 -1.27 -9.08
N LEU A 110 33.02 -0.01 -8.85
CA LEU A 110 32.48 1.11 -9.61
C LEU A 110 32.75 0.94 -11.11
N GLN A 111 34.01 0.69 -11.47
CA GLN A 111 34.46 0.60 -12.86
C GLN A 111 33.99 -0.69 -13.55
N GLU A 112 34.18 -1.84 -12.90
CA GLU A 112 33.94 -3.15 -13.54
C GLU A 112 32.48 -3.59 -13.46
N VAL A 113 31.73 -3.12 -12.47
CA VAL A 113 30.36 -3.60 -12.19
C VAL A 113 29.34 -2.47 -12.27
N ALA A 114 29.42 -1.47 -11.40
CA ALA A 114 28.32 -0.53 -11.21
C ALA A 114 28.01 0.30 -12.45
N PHE A 115 29.02 0.89 -13.12
CA PHE A 115 28.79 1.66 -14.35
C PHE A 115 28.25 0.78 -15.49
N PRO A 116 28.89 -0.36 -15.87
CA PRO A 116 28.36 -1.23 -16.91
C PRO A 116 26.95 -1.76 -16.62
N ARG A 117 26.69 -2.19 -15.38
CA ARG A 117 25.37 -2.71 -14.97
C ARG A 117 24.32 -1.62 -14.99
N LYS A 118 24.61 -0.39 -14.54
CA LYS A 118 23.68 0.73 -14.62
C LYS A 118 23.30 1.04 -16.07
N ASP A 119 24.26 1.08 -16.98
CA ASP A 119 24.01 1.36 -18.40
C ASP A 119 23.23 0.23 -19.09
N GLN A 120 23.51 -1.03 -18.73
CA GLN A 120 22.71 -2.17 -19.16
C GLN A 120 21.26 -2.05 -18.65
N LEU A 121 21.08 -1.82 -17.36
CA LEU A 121 19.77 -1.67 -16.73
C LEU A 121 18.97 -0.50 -17.31
N LYS A 122 19.63 0.63 -17.61
CA LYS A 122 19.00 1.78 -18.26
C LYS A 122 18.38 1.41 -19.61
N ARG A 123 19.09 0.61 -20.42
CA ARG A 123 18.58 0.11 -21.70
C ARG A 123 17.39 -0.83 -21.51
N LEU A 124 17.53 -1.82 -20.62
CA LEU A 124 16.46 -2.78 -20.34
C LEU A 124 15.19 -2.11 -19.80
N LEU A 125 15.33 -1.16 -18.88
CA LEU A 125 14.22 -0.38 -18.33
C LEU A 125 13.56 0.50 -19.40
N HIS A 126 14.37 1.12 -20.26
CA HIS A 126 13.82 1.91 -21.36
C HIS A 126 13.02 1.03 -22.33
N GLU A 127 13.53 -0.14 -22.71
CA GLU A 127 12.82 -1.11 -23.55
C GLU A 127 11.51 -1.58 -22.89
N LYS A 128 11.57 -1.98 -21.61
CA LYS A 128 10.41 -2.37 -20.81
C LYS A 128 9.33 -1.28 -20.80
N TYR A 129 9.70 -0.06 -20.44
CA TYR A 129 8.75 1.04 -20.32
C TYR A 129 8.25 1.55 -21.66
N SER A 130 9.06 1.49 -22.73
CA SER A 130 8.61 1.81 -24.08
C SER A 130 7.53 0.83 -24.53
N LYS A 131 7.69 -0.46 -24.23
CA LYS A 131 6.68 -1.48 -24.52
C LYS A 131 5.39 -1.21 -23.75
N GLU A 132 5.46 -1.07 -22.43
CA GLU A 132 4.30 -0.79 -21.57
C GLU A 132 3.55 0.49 -22.00
N HIS A 133 4.27 1.57 -22.30
CA HIS A 133 3.68 2.82 -22.75
C HIS A 133 2.99 2.67 -24.13
N SER A 134 3.60 1.92 -25.05
CA SER A 134 2.98 1.65 -26.35
C SER A 134 1.71 0.80 -26.24
N GLU A 135 1.66 -0.13 -25.30
CA GLU A 135 0.48 -0.95 -25.01
C GLU A 135 -0.63 -0.08 -24.40
N TYR A 136 -0.28 0.81 -23.48
CA TYR A 136 -1.21 1.81 -22.93
C TYR A 136 -1.83 2.67 -24.06
N LEU A 137 -1.02 3.24 -24.95
CA LEU A 137 -1.49 4.06 -26.07
C LEU A 137 -2.40 3.29 -27.05
N LYS A 138 -2.18 1.99 -27.25
CA LYS A 138 -3.06 1.14 -28.08
C LYS A 138 -4.40 0.84 -27.40
N SER A 139 -4.41 0.73 -26.07
CA SER A 139 -5.63 0.44 -25.31
C SER A 139 -6.54 1.67 -25.13
N GLN A 140 -5.99 2.88 -25.21
CA GLN A 140 -6.72 4.13 -24.99
C GLN A 140 -7.87 4.39 -25.99
N PRO A 141 -7.68 4.24 -27.33
CA PRO A 141 -8.76 4.43 -28.29
C PRO A 141 -9.86 3.38 -28.18
N GLN A 142 -9.51 2.14 -27.82
CA GLN A 142 -10.48 1.06 -27.61
C GLN A 142 -11.33 1.32 -26.36
N ALA A 143 -10.72 1.75 -25.26
CA ALA A 143 -11.44 2.12 -24.05
C ALA A 143 -12.41 3.30 -24.31
N MET A 144 -11.94 4.36 -24.98
CA MET A 144 -12.80 5.51 -25.31
C MET A 144 -13.91 5.18 -26.31
N ALA A 145 -13.67 4.29 -27.30
CA ALA A 145 -14.69 3.87 -28.23
C ALA A 145 -15.78 2.99 -27.58
N VAL A 146 -15.39 2.13 -26.63
CA VAL A 146 -16.33 1.31 -25.86
C VAL A 146 -17.16 2.18 -24.93
N ASP A 147 -16.55 3.17 -24.26
CA ASP A 147 -17.25 4.08 -23.36
C ASP A 147 -18.26 4.95 -24.13
N MET A 148 -17.84 5.53 -25.26
CA MET A 148 -18.73 6.32 -26.14
C MET A 148 -19.87 5.48 -26.74
N CYS A 149 -19.64 4.20 -27.06
CA CYS A 149 -20.68 3.31 -27.56
C CYS A 149 -21.68 2.96 -26.44
N SER A 150 -21.18 2.69 -25.24
CA SER A 150 -21.98 2.40 -24.04
C SER A 150 -22.88 3.59 -23.66
N GLU A 151 -22.32 4.80 -23.59
CA GLU A 151 -23.08 6.03 -23.32
C GLU A 151 -24.16 6.28 -24.39
N ARG A 152 -23.83 6.04 -25.66
CA ARG A 152 -24.77 6.22 -26.77
C ARG A 152 -25.91 5.19 -26.73
N LEU A 153 -25.62 3.94 -26.39
CA LEU A 153 -26.63 2.89 -26.20
C LEU A 153 -27.55 3.20 -25.02
N GLN A 154 -27.00 3.66 -23.89
CA GLN A 154 -27.77 4.02 -22.71
C GLN A 154 -28.70 5.21 -22.99
N LYS A 155 -28.22 6.22 -23.72
CA LYS A 155 -29.04 7.37 -24.15
C LYS A 155 -30.16 6.96 -25.12
N MET A 156 -29.90 6.04 -26.04
CA MET A 156 -30.93 5.49 -26.95
C MET A 156 -32.00 4.71 -26.19
N SER A 157 -31.61 3.89 -25.21
CA SER A 157 -32.54 3.14 -24.35
C SER A 157 -33.48 4.07 -23.58
N LEU A 158 -32.95 5.13 -22.96
CA LEU A 158 -33.75 6.12 -22.23
C LEU A 158 -34.74 6.86 -23.14
N LEU A 159 -34.33 7.21 -24.36
CA LEU A 159 -35.21 7.85 -25.35
C LEU A 159 -36.34 6.91 -25.81
N GLU A 160 -36.06 5.61 -25.93
CA GLU A 160 -37.05 4.62 -26.34
C GLU A 160 -38.06 4.35 -25.21
N GLU A 161 -37.61 4.22 -23.97
CA GLU A 161 -38.49 4.12 -22.79
C GLU A 161 -39.42 5.33 -22.66
N GLU A 162 -38.89 6.55 -22.80
CA GLU A 162 -39.70 7.77 -22.74
C GLU A 162 -40.71 7.83 -23.90
N ARG A 163 -40.32 7.42 -25.11
CA ARG A 163 -41.22 7.36 -26.26
C ARG A 163 -42.37 6.36 -26.03
N GLN A 164 -42.08 5.20 -25.45
CA GLN A 164 -43.10 4.21 -25.08
C GLN A 164 -44.05 4.75 -24.01
N ARG A 165 -43.52 5.43 -23.00
CA ARG A 165 -44.31 6.08 -21.94
C ARG A 165 -45.25 7.14 -22.49
N VAL A 166 -44.77 8.02 -23.37
CA VAL A 166 -45.58 9.05 -24.04
C VAL A 166 -46.67 8.42 -24.92
N ALA A 167 -46.35 7.34 -25.64
CA ALA A 167 -47.33 6.63 -26.46
C ALA A 167 -48.44 5.98 -25.61
N GLN A 168 -48.08 5.37 -24.47
CA GLN A 168 -49.05 4.83 -23.51
C GLN A 168 -49.95 5.92 -22.93
N LEU A 169 -49.38 7.06 -22.52
CA LEU A 169 -50.16 8.20 -22.01
C LEU A 169 -51.14 8.72 -23.06
N ARG A 170 -50.71 8.89 -24.32
CA ARG A 170 -51.61 9.28 -25.42
C ARG A 170 -52.73 8.26 -25.64
N LYS A 171 -52.42 6.97 -25.56
CA LYS A 171 -53.43 5.91 -25.71
C LYS A 171 -54.49 6.00 -24.60
N MET A 172 -54.06 6.11 -23.34
CA MET A 172 -55.00 6.28 -22.22
C MET A 172 -55.82 7.56 -22.34
N GLN A 173 -55.23 8.64 -22.85
CA GLN A 173 -55.95 9.90 -23.06
C GLN A 173 -57.04 9.75 -24.13
N ILE A 174 -56.73 9.10 -25.27
CA ILE A 174 -57.72 8.80 -26.31
C ILE A 174 -58.84 7.91 -25.76
N GLU A 175 -58.49 6.85 -25.01
CA GLU A 175 -59.47 5.96 -24.38
C GLU A 175 -60.37 6.71 -23.38
N SER A 176 -59.79 7.61 -22.57
CA SER A 176 -60.54 8.45 -21.63
C SER A 176 -61.45 9.45 -22.34
N GLU A 177 -61.00 10.07 -23.43
CA GLU A 177 -61.80 10.97 -24.25
C GLU A 177 -62.95 10.23 -24.94
N GLN A 178 -62.71 9.02 -25.46
CA GLN A 178 -63.75 8.15 -26.01
C GLN A 178 -64.77 7.73 -24.94
N PHE A 179 -64.31 7.39 -23.74
CA PHE A 179 -65.19 7.02 -22.63
C PHE A 179 -66.05 8.22 -22.18
N ARG A 180 -65.46 9.41 -22.04
CA ARG A 180 -66.20 10.65 -21.75
C ARG A 180 -67.23 10.98 -22.84
N TYR A 181 -66.88 10.79 -24.11
CA TYR A 181 -67.80 11.01 -25.22
C TYR A 181 -68.98 10.04 -25.16
N PHE A 182 -68.73 8.78 -24.82
CA PHE A 182 -69.77 7.77 -24.64
C PHE A 182 -70.67 8.06 -23.44
N GLU A 183 -70.12 8.46 -22.29
CA GLU A 183 -70.91 8.89 -21.12
C GLU A 183 -71.79 10.11 -21.44
N ASP A 184 -71.27 11.12 -22.15
CA ASP A 184 -72.05 12.31 -22.53
C ASP A 184 -73.21 11.93 -23.47
N GLN A 185 -73.00 10.98 -24.39
CA GLN A 185 -74.08 10.43 -25.22
C GLN A 185 -75.16 9.73 -24.38
N LEU A 186 -74.76 8.87 -23.44
CA LEU A 186 -75.68 8.13 -22.60
C LEU A 186 -76.50 9.07 -21.71
N GLN A 187 -75.86 10.08 -21.12
CA GLN A 187 -76.51 11.07 -20.26
C GLN A 187 -77.50 11.95 -21.05
N ARG A 188 -77.18 12.30 -22.31
CA ARG A 188 -78.12 12.98 -23.23
C ARG A 188 -79.32 12.10 -23.57
N GLN A 189 -79.12 10.81 -23.77
CA GLN A 189 -80.19 9.86 -24.06
C GLN A 189 -81.11 9.68 -22.85
N GLU A 190 -80.54 9.65 -21.65
CA GLU A 190 -81.28 9.55 -20.38
C GLU A 190 -82.05 10.85 -20.07
N LEU A 191 -81.48 12.02 -20.37
CA LEU A 191 -82.18 13.32 -20.30
C LEU A 191 -83.31 13.46 -21.34
N ALA A 192 -83.16 12.86 -22.52
CA ALA A 192 -84.22 12.79 -23.52
C ALA A 192 -85.36 11.86 -23.07
N SER A 193 -85.02 10.67 -22.55
CA SER A 193 -85.98 9.71 -21.99
C SER A 193 -86.75 10.26 -20.79
N ARG A 194 -86.11 11.04 -19.90
CA ARG A 194 -86.77 11.69 -18.75
C ARG A 194 -87.63 12.91 -19.10
N ARG A 195 -87.57 13.42 -20.33
CA ARG A 195 -88.48 14.46 -20.85
C ARG A 195 -89.77 13.88 -21.44
N ASP A 196 -89.77 12.59 -21.79
CA ASP A 196 -90.92 11.92 -22.42
C ASP A 196 -91.83 11.19 -21.41
N GLU A 197 -91.46 11.13 -20.13
CA GLU A 197 -92.28 10.53 -19.07
C GLU A 197 -92.76 11.60 -18.07
N ALA A 198 -93.72 12.43 -18.54
CA ALA A 198 -94.50 13.33 -17.69
C ALA A 198 -96.02 13.23 -17.97
N VAL A 199 -96.65 12.24 -17.29
CA VAL A 199 -97.96 12.30 -16.56
C VAL A 199 -99.27 12.07 -17.39
N PRO A 200 -100.37 11.46 -16.86
CA PRO A 200 -100.56 10.36 -15.87
C PRO A 200 -101.66 9.32 -16.24
N LYS A 201 -101.79 8.22 -15.47
CA LYS A 201 -103.07 7.77 -14.86
C LYS A 201 -102.86 6.74 -13.72
N VAL A 202 -103.79 6.77 -12.76
CA VAL A 202 -103.84 6.33 -11.33
C VAL A 202 -105.08 5.40 -11.16
N PRO A 203 -105.44 4.69 -10.05
CA PRO A 203 -104.80 4.20 -8.79
C PRO A 203 -104.83 2.63 -8.71
N GLU A 204 -104.49 1.87 -7.65
CA GLU A 204 -104.85 1.95 -6.21
C GLU A 204 -104.16 0.85 -5.36
N GLN A 205 -103.65 1.25 -4.17
CA GLN A 205 -103.49 0.53 -2.87
C GLN A 205 -102.67 -0.81 -2.83
N THR A 206 -101.87 -1.15 -1.82
CA THR A 206 -101.83 -0.77 -0.39
C THR A 206 -100.46 -1.13 0.22
N ASP A 207 -100.10 -0.36 1.26
CA ASP A 207 -99.33 -0.69 2.48
C ASP A 207 -97.85 -1.09 2.46
N GLY A 208 -97.04 -0.18 3.04
CA GLY A 208 -96.31 -0.52 4.26
C GLY A 208 -94.82 -0.14 4.33
N SER A 209 -94.51 0.97 5.04
CA SER A 209 -93.35 1.14 5.94
C SER A 209 -91.93 1.14 5.32
N CYS A 210 -90.89 1.89 5.71
CA CYS A 210 -90.60 2.89 6.75
C CYS A 210 -89.20 3.48 6.41
N LEU A 211 -89.01 4.79 6.66
CA LEU A 211 -87.80 5.46 7.23
C LEU A 211 -86.40 5.16 6.63
N SER A 212 -85.76 6.09 5.91
CA SER A 212 -84.95 7.21 6.42
C SER A 212 -83.68 6.81 7.20
N GLN A 213 -82.51 7.24 6.70
CA GLN A 213 -81.54 8.12 7.39
C GLN A 213 -80.12 8.00 6.80
N THR A 214 -79.47 9.15 6.75
CA THR A 214 -78.01 9.37 6.74
C THR A 214 -77.39 8.85 8.06
N PRO A 215 -76.17 9.19 8.52
CA PRO A 215 -74.86 9.51 7.92
C PRO A 215 -73.70 8.73 8.61
N ARG A 216 -72.45 9.17 8.34
CA ARG A 216 -71.31 9.32 9.29
C ARG A 216 -70.39 8.11 9.56
N ASN A 217 -69.13 8.35 9.18
CA ASN A 217 -67.93 8.41 10.02
C ASN A 217 -67.55 7.27 10.99
N HIS A 218 -66.25 6.93 10.85
CA HIS A 218 -65.23 6.72 11.89
C HIS A 218 -64.86 5.29 12.34
N VAL A 219 -63.55 5.22 12.61
CA VAL A 219 -62.77 4.30 13.47
C VAL A 219 -62.32 3.00 12.77
N ARG A 220 -61.05 2.94 12.31
CA ARG A 220 -59.84 2.49 13.05
C ARG A 220 -59.98 1.04 13.53
N LEU A 221 -59.02 0.20 13.17
CA LEU A 221 -58.35 -0.77 14.05
C LEU A 221 -57.25 -1.49 13.26
N ASP A 222 -56.01 -1.19 13.64
CA ASP A 222 -54.86 -2.10 13.48
C ASP A 222 -55.10 -3.31 14.42
N PRO A 223 -54.61 -4.51 14.08
CA PRO A 223 -53.31 -4.86 14.66
C PRO A 223 -52.41 -5.76 13.81
N ASN A 224 -51.16 -5.32 13.69
CA ASN A 224 -49.94 -6.04 14.05
C ASN A 224 -49.78 -7.51 13.58
N ARG A 225 -48.90 -7.74 12.60
CA ARG A 225 -48.24 -9.04 12.41
C ARG A 225 -46.76 -8.88 12.09
N ASN A 226 -45.95 -9.22 13.07
CA ASN A 226 -44.50 -9.46 13.00
C ASN A 226 -44.12 -10.26 11.73
N LYS A 227 -43.23 -9.69 10.92
CA LYS A 227 -42.43 -10.42 9.92
C LYS A 227 -40.95 -10.09 10.13
N PRO A 228 -40.06 -11.08 10.25
CA PRO A 228 -38.62 -10.85 10.34
C PRO A 228 -38.07 -10.37 8.98
N ALA A 229 -37.10 -9.46 9.03
CA ALA A 229 -36.40 -8.89 7.88
C ALA A 229 -35.58 -9.96 7.11
N PRO A 230 -35.41 -9.82 5.79
CA PRO A 230 -34.64 -10.76 4.98
C PRO A 230 -33.12 -10.60 5.24
N PRO A 231 -32.33 -11.68 5.11
CA PRO A 231 -30.90 -11.65 5.35
C PRO A 231 -30.17 -10.93 4.21
N VAL A 232 -29.27 -10.04 4.59
CA VAL A 232 -28.32 -9.34 3.71
C VAL A 232 -27.38 -10.37 3.06
N PRO A 233 -27.25 -10.41 1.71
CA PRO A 233 -26.27 -11.28 1.07
C PRO A 233 -24.86 -10.69 1.25
N LYS A 234 -23.99 -11.45 1.92
CA LYS A 234 -22.54 -11.21 1.94
C LYS A 234 -21.97 -11.50 0.55
N PRO A 235 -21.22 -10.58 -0.09
CA PRO A 235 -20.44 -10.95 -1.26
C PRO A 235 -19.22 -11.74 -0.80
N ALA A 236 -19.18 -13.04 -1.09
CA ALA A 236 -17.93 -13.74 -1.30
C ALA A 236 -17.37 -13.28 -2.64
N ALA A 237 -16.30 -12.49 -2.63
CA ALA A 237 -15.56 -12.13 -3.83
C ALA A 237 -14.10 -11.81 -3.50
N THR A 238 -13.21 -12.57 -4.15
CA THR A 238 -11.89 -12.16 -4.66
C THR A 238 -10.83 -11.65 -3.66
N LEU A 239 -9.93 -12.57 -3.26
CA LEU A 239 -8.56 -12.31 -2.81
C LEU A 239 -7.65 -11.81 -3.96
N ALA A 240 -8.06 -10.77 -4.66
CA ALA A 240 -7.24 -10.17 -5.70
C ALA A 240 -7.37 -8.66 -5.70
N ALA A 241 -6.20 -8.02 -5.59
CA ALA A 241 -5.92 -6.64 -5.92
C ALA A 241 -6.57 -5.57 -5.00
N ILE A 242 -5.69 -4.92 -4.23
CA ILE A 242 -5.56 -3.46 -4.03
C ILE A 242 -5.06 -3.23 -2.59
N GLN A 243 -3.74 -3.17 -2.45
CA GLN A 243 -3.09 -2.22 -1.54
C GLN A 243 -1.88 -1.65 -2.28
N ASN A 244 -2.15 -0.87 -3.33
CA ASN A 244 -1.28 0.25 -3.68
C ASN A 244 -1.56 1.35 -2.65
N GLN A 245 -0.72 1.41 -1.61
CA GLN A 245 -0.63 2.58 -0.76
C GLN A 245 0.74 3.25 -0.96
N ARG A 246 0.62 4.51 -1.38
CA ARG A 246 1.61 5.57 -1.48
C ARG A 246 2.69 5.53 -0.37
N VAL A 247 3.91 5.86 -0.81
CA VAL A 247 5.14 6.14 -0.03
C VAL A 247 5.87 4.89 0.48
N GLU A 248 7.10 4.70 -0.01
CA GLU A 248 8.27 4.28 0.78
C GLU A 248 7.98 3.37 2.01
N GLY A 249 7.55 2.14 1.77
CA GLY A 249 7.51 1.12 2.83
C GLY A 249 8.90 0.53 3.08
N LEU A 250 9.24 0.31 4.35
CA LEU A 250 10.43 -0.46 4.74
C LEU A 250 10.25 -1.94 4.33
N ARG A 251 11.30 -2.58 3.81
CA ARG A 251 11.26 -4.01 3.48
C ARG A 251 11.05 -4.87 4.73
N ARG A 252 10.43 -6.03 4.55
CA ARG A 252 10.19 -6.98 5.65
C ARG A 252 11.51 -7.57 6.14
N VAL A 253 11.63 -7.72 7.46
CA VAL A 253 12.75 -8.41 8.12
C VAL A 253 12.22 -9.64 8.86
N LEU A 254 12.55 -10.83 8.37
CA LEU A 254 12.17 -12.10 8.96
C LEU A 254 13.17 -12.48 10.06
N ILE A 255 12.66 -12.63 11.29
CA ILE A 255 13.46 -12.92 12.49
C ILE A 255 13.14 -14.32 13.01
N PRO A 256 14.15 -15.21 13.21
CA PRO A 256 13.95 -16.52 13.83
C PRO A 256 13.31 -16.43 15.21
N ARG A 257 12.33 -17.31 15.49
CA ARG A 257 11.54 -17.27 16.73
C ARG A 257 12.35 -17.49 18.00
N ASP A 258 13.40 -18.29 17.88
CA ASP A 258 14.30 -18.75 18.93
C ASP A 258 15.51 -17.82 19.13
N LEU A 259 15.64 -16.75 18.33
CA LEU A 259 16.81 -15.87 18.34
C LEU A 259 17.12 -15.32 19.73
N THR A 260 16.15 -14.70 20.39
CA THR A 260 16.36 -14.06 21.70
C THR A 260 16.69 -15.09 22.79
N TYR A 261 16.04 -16.25 22.75
CA TYR A 261 16.31 -17.35 23.67
C TYR A 261 17.75 -17.87 23.54
N ARG A 262 18.20 -18.14 22.30
CA ARG A 262 19.56 -18.63 22.03
C ARG A 262 20.62 -17.59 22.34
N PHE A 263 20.34 -16.32 22.07
CA PHE A 263 21.25 -15.21 22.41
C PHE A 263 21.40 -15.06 23.93
N LEU A 264 20.29 -15.11 24.69
CA LEU A 264 20.34 -15.07 26.15
C LEU A 264 21.09 -16.28 26.75
N LEU A 265 20.92 -17.48 26.18
CA LEU A 265 21.67 -18.66 26.60
C LEU A 265 23.18 -18.48 26.41
N LEU A 266 23.60 -17.85 25.31
CA LEU A 266 25.01 -17.53 25.05
C LEU A 266 25.52 -16.44 26.01
N ALA A 267 24.70 -15.43 26.29
CA ALA A 267 25.05 -14.28 27.13
C ALA A 267 24.91 -14.54 28.64
N ASP A 268 24.49 -15.74 29.07
CA ASP A 268 24.13 -16.06 30.46
C ASP A 268 25.26 -15.74 31.46
N GLY A 269 26.50 -16.14 31.15
CA GLY A 269 27.64 -15.89 32.04
C GLY A 269 27.93 -14.41 32.30
N ASN A 270 27.77 -13.55 31.29
CA ASN A 270 27.91 -12.11 31.44
C ASN A 270 26.68 -11.51 32.14
N THR A 271 25.49 -11.94 31.74
CA THR A 271 24.21 -11.51 32.30
C THR A 271 24.14 -11.76 33.81
N ALA A 272 24.56 -12.95 34.26
CA ALA A 272 24.62 -13.31 35.68
C ALA A 272 25.55 -12.39 36.50
N ARG A 273 26.58 -11.84 35.86
CA ARG A 273 27.54 -10.88 36.44
C ARG A 273 27.10 -9.43 36.30
N GLY A 274 25.94 -9.17 35.69
CA GLY A 274 25.46 -7.81 35.42
C GLY A 274 26.24 -7.10 34.32
N ILE A 275 26.82 -7.84 33.37
CA ILE A 275 27.59 -7.30 32.24
C ILE A 275 26.79 -7.49 30.95
N GLU A 276 26.70 -6.45 30.14
CA GLU A 276 26.02 -6.49 28.85
C GLU A 276 26.74 -7.41 27.86
N THR A 277 26.02 -7.90 26.86
CA THR A 277 26.58 -8.63 25.73
C THR A 277 25.85 -8.17 24.48
N CYS A 278 26.60 -7.86 23.43
CA CYS A 278 26.08 -7.40 22.15
C CYS A 278 26.47 -8.35 21.01
N GLY A 279 25.62 -8.39 19.99
CA GLY A 279 25.79 -9.17 18.77
C GLY A 279 25.26 -8.43 17.56
N VAL A 280 25.83 -8.72 16.39
CA VAL A 280 25.44 -8.14 15.11
C VAL A 280 24.50 -9.09 14.40
N LEU A 281 23.34 -8.58 13.99
CA LEU A 281 22.33 -9.34 13.27
C LEU A 281 22.67 -9.33 11.78
N CYS A 282 22.85 -10.52 11.23
CA CYS A 282 23.30 -10.73 9.88
C CYS A 282 22.32 -11.59 9.08
N GLY A 283 22.17 -11.29 7.80
CA GLY A 283 21.19 -11.96 6.97
C GLY A 283 21.43 -11.85 5.48
N LYS A 284 20.41 -12.24 4.71
CA LYS A 284 20.40 -12.17 3.25
C LYS A 284 19.17 -11.42 2.79
N LEU A 285 19.28 -10.79 1.63
CA LEU A 285 18.13 -10.26 0.89
C LEU A 285 17.67 -11.35 -0.08
N THR A 286 16.38 -11.67 -0.08
CA THR A 286 15.74 -12.59 -1.03
C THR A 286 14.31 -12.15 -1.30
N HIS A 287 13.91 -12.04 -2.55
CA HIS A 287 12.57 -11.66 -2.99
C HIS A 287 12.07 -10.36 -2.33
N ASN A 288 12.95 -9.35 -2.27
CA ASN A 288 12.68 -8.08 -1.62
C ASN A 288 12.42 -8.14 -0.10
N GLU A 289 12.80 -9.23 0.57
CA GLU A 289 12.72 -9.43 2.02
C GLU A 289 14.07 -9.74 2.64
N PHE A 290 14.34 -9.20 3.82
CA PHE A 290 15.52 -9.55 4.59
C PHE A 290 15.25 -10.76 5.47
N VAL A 291 16.10 -11.77 5.38
CA VAL A 291 16.03 -12.97 6.21
C VAL A 291 17.25 -12.99 7.14
N LEU A 292 17.00 -12.85 8.43
CA LEU A 292 18.04 -12.96 9.45
C LEU A 292 18.44 -14.43 9.60
N THR A 293 19.71 -14.71 9.36
CA THR A 293 20.25 -16.08 9.36
C THR A 293 21.36 -16.28 10.38
N HIS A 294 22.05 -15.20 10.78
CA HIS A 294 23.21 -15.27 11.65
C HIS A 294 23.12 -14.19 12.75
N VAL A 295 23.59 -14.54 13.94
CA VAL A 295 23.96 -13.58 14.98
C VAL A 295 25.46 -13.75 15.21
N ILE A 296 26.24 -12.72 14.89
CA ILE A 296 27.69 -12.74 15.09
C ILE A 296 27.97 -12.01 16.40
N VAL A 297 28.56 -12.70 17.37
CA VAL A 297 28.99 -12.11 18.64
C VAL A 297 30.47 -11.75 18.51
N PRO A 298 30.82 -10.49 18.23
CA PRO A 298 32.23 -10.10 18.08
C PRO A 298 32.95 -10.16 19.43
N LYS A 299 34.28 -10.14 19.38
CA LYS A 299 35.08 -9.77 20.55
C LYS A 299 34.58 -8.41 21.04
N GLN A 300 34.43 -8.25 22.35
CA GLN A 300 33.79 -7.07 22.92
C GLN A 300 34.28 -6.81 24.34
N SER A 301 34.37 -5.53 24.68
CA SER A 301 34.57 -5.04 26.04
C SER A 301 33.25 -4.47 26.53
N ALA A 302 32.73 -4.99 27.65
CA ALA A 302 31.40 -4.63 28.13
C ALA A 302 31.37 -4.41 29.64
N GLY A 303 30.46 -3.54 30.08
CA GLY A 303 30.13 -3.27 31.47
C GLY A 303 28.62 -3.39 31.73
N PRO A 304 28.11 -2.80 32.82
CA PRO A 304 26.68 -2.87 33.16
C PRO A 304 25.73 -2.03 32.29
N ASP A 305 26.29 -1.09 31.52
CA ASP A 305 25.58 -0.07 30.74
C ASP A 305 26.28 0.29 29.42
N TYR A 306 27.26 -0.51 28.98
CA TYR A 306 27.92 -0.36 27.68
C TYR A 306 28.43 -1.70 27.13
N CYS A 307 28.52 -1.78 25.80
CA CYS A 307 29.13 -2.90 25.07
C CYS A 307 29.85 -2.40 23.81
N ASP A 308 31.18 -2.36 23.86
CA ASP A 308 32.02 -1.92 22.76
C ASP A 308 32.58 -3.10 21.98
N MET A 309 32.33 -3.13 20.67
CA MET A 309 32.86 -4.16 19.77
C MET A 309 34.34 -3.92 19.49
N GLU A 310 35.14 -4.96 19.70
CA GLU A 310 36.55 -5.00 19.37
C GLU A 310 36.76 -5.65 17.99
N ASN A 311 37.87 -5.29 17.33
CA ASN A 311 38.31 -5.89 16.08
C ASN A 311 37.22 -6.00 14.98
N VAL A 312 36.58 -4.88 14.66
CA VAL A 312 35.48 -4.80 13.67
C VAL A 312 35.90 -5.28 12.26
N GLU A 313 37.21 -5.34 11.97
CA GLU A 313 37.75 -5.87 10.72
C GLU A 313 37.54 -7.38 10.57
N GLU A 314 37.62 -8.14 11.67
CA GLU A 314 37.35 -9.59 11.70
C GLU A 314 35.87 -9.87 11.45
N LEU A 315 34.99 -9.09 12.09
CA LEU A 315 33.55 -9.12 11.85
C LEU A 315 33.24 -8.86 10.36
N PHE A 316 33.79 -7.78 9.81
CA PHE A 316 33.57 -7.42 8.41
C PHE A 316 34.08 -8.52 7.45
N SER A 317 35.28 -9.05 7.71
CA SER A 317 35.87 -10.12 6.89
C SER A 317 35.00 -11.38 6.88
N TYR A 318 34.44 -11.75 8.04
CA TYR A 318 33.50 -12.86 8.14
C TYR A 318 32.21 -12.59 7.36
N GLN A 319 31.62 -11.40 7.53
CA GLN A 319 30.40 -11.03 6.80
C GLN A 319 30.62 -11.03 5.30
N ASP A 320 31.74 -10.51 4.82
CA ASP A 320 32.06 -10.46 3.40
C ASP A 320 32.27 -11.86 2.81
N HIS A 321 33.05 -12.69 3.49
CA HIS A 321 33.30 -14.08 3.07
C HIS A 321 32.01 -14.91 2.96
N HIS A 322 31.05 -14.68 3.87
CA HIS A 322 29.78 -15.40 3.89
C HIS A 322 28.63 -14.69 3.15
N ASN A 323 28.92 -13.56 2.48
CA ASN A 323 27.94 -12.73 1.79
C ASN A 323 26.74 -12.33 2.66
N LEU A 324 27.03 -11.87 3.88
CA LEU A 324 26.02 -11.45 4.86
C LEU A 324 25.83 -9.93 4.82
N LEU A 325 24.57 -9.51 4.95
CA LEU A 325 24.16 -8.11 5.14
C LEU A 325 23.98 -7.83 6.61
N THR A 326 24.34 -6.62 7.04
CA THR A 326 24.12 -6.14 8.40
C THR A 326 22.67 -5.67 8.53
N LEU A 327 21.84 -6.42 9.27
CA LEU A 327 20.41 -6.13 9.44
C LEU A 327 20.08 -5.42 10.75
N GLY A 328 21.06 -5.21 11.61
CA GLY A 328 20.85 -4.61 12.92
C GLY A 328 21.76 -5.20 13.97
N TRP A 329 21.33 -5.08 15.23
CA TRP A 329 22.09 -5.56 16.38
C TRP A 329 21.16 -6.01 17.51
N ILE A 330 21.70 -6.81 18.41
CA ILE A 330 21.03 -7.32 19.60
C ILE A 330 21.94 -7.11 20.81
N HIS A 331 21.39 -6.70 21.94
CA HIS A 331 22.12 -6.65 23.20
C HIS A 331 21.26 -7.00 24.40
N THR A 332 21.92 -7.28 25.52
CA THR A 332 21.26 -7.54 26.81
C THR A 332 21.29 -6.32 27.70
N HIS A 333 20.20 -6.07 28.43
CA HIS A 333 20.15 -5.26 29.64
C HIS A 333 20.04 -6.20 30.86
N PRO A 334 21.15 -6.56 31.53
CA PRO A 334 21.13 -7.56 32.60
C PRO A 334 20.28 -7.16 33.81
N THR A 335 20.13 -5.85 34.07
CA THR A 335 19.41 -5.35 35.25
C THR A 335 18.29 -4.37 34.94
N GLN A 336 18.40 -3.68 33.81
CA GLN A 336 17.49 -2.64 33.37
C GLN A 336 16.31 -3.25 32.58
N THR A 337 15.24 -2.48 32.42
CA THR A 337 14.10 -2.85 31.57
C THR A 337 14.48 -2.77 30.08
N ALA A 338 13.61 -3.28 29.20
CA ALA A 338 13.84 -3.21 27.76
C ALA A 338 13.53 -1.80 27.22
N PHE A 339 14.56 -1.00 26.97
CA PHE A 339 14.48 0.30 26.28
C PHE A 339 15.77 0.56 25.50
N LEU A 340 15.79 1.55 24.60
CA LEU A 340 17.04 2.02 24.00
C LEU A 340 17.60 3.16 24.84
N SER A 341 18.78 2.96 25.42
CA SER A 341 19.54 4.01 26.09
C SER A 341 19.94 5.12 25.12
N SER A 342 20.44 6.25 25.65
CA SER A 342 20.99 7.33 24.79
C SER A 342 22.12 6.80 23.89
N VAL A 343 22.99 5.95 24.44
CA VAL A 343 24.09 5.30 23.70
C VAL A 343 23.54 4.37 22.61
N ASP A 344 22.47 3.64 22.92
CA ASP A 344 21.83 2.72 21.98
C ASP A 344 21.17 3.46 20.82
N LEU A 345 20.53 4.60 21.09
CA LEU A 345 19.92 5.45 20.06
C LEU A 345 20.98 5.99 19.10
N HIS A 346 22.12 6.48 19.61
CA HIS A 346 23.24 6.94 18.77
C HIS A 346 23.85 5.80 17.95
N THR A 347 24.00 4.63 18.56
CA THR A 347 24.50 3.43 17.90
C THR A 347 23.55 3.03 16.77
N HIS A 348 22.26 2.88 17.07
CA HIS A 348 21.24 2.44 16.13
C HIS A 348 21.01 3.42 14.99
N SER A 349 21.08 4.74 15.25
CA SER A 349 21.00 5.77 14.22
C SER A 349 22.02 5.53 13.08
N SER A 350 23.23 5.10 13.44
CA SER A 350 24.25 4.78 12.44
C SER A 350 23.89 3.56 11.58
N TYR A 351 23.25 2.54 12.16
CA TYR A 351 22.77 1.38 11.40
C TYR A 351 21.65 1.79 10.44
N GLN A 352 20.69 2.60 10.92
CA GLN A 352 19.53 3.01 10.12
C GLN A 352 19.89 3.96 8.97
N LEU A 353 20.95 4.75 9.12
CA LEU A 353 21.47 5.58 8.03
C LEU A 353 22.03 4.73 6.89
N MET A 354 22.57 3.54 7.19
CA MET A 354 23.10 2.62 6.19
C MET A 354 22.02 1.71 5.61
N LEU A 355 21.12 1.23 6.46
CA LEU A 355 19.99 0.38 6.10
C LEU A 355 18.74 0.85 6.85
N PRO A 356 17.77 1.49 6.18
CA PRO A 356 16.55 1.98 6.83
C PRO A 356 15.78 0.92 7.62
N GLU A 357 15.83 -0.33 7.17
CA GLU A 357 15.22 -1.50 7.80
C GLU A 357 15.99 -2.06 9.00
N ALA A 358 17.14 -1.49 9.36
CA ALA A 358 17.94 -2.02 10.46
C ALA A 358 17.14 -2.01 11.78
N ILE A 359 17.31 -3.06 12.58
CA ILE A 359 16.61 -3.24 13.88
C ILE A 359 17.58 -3.26 15.07
N ALA A 360 17.09 -2.86 16.24
CA ALA A 360 17.76 -3.06 17.52
C ALA A 360 16.90 -3.96 18.42
N ILE A 361 17.46 -5.08 18.89
CA ILE A 361 16.78 -6.01 19.79
C ILE A 361 17.39 -5.89 21.19
N VAL A 362 16.59 -5.52 22.19
CA VAL A 362 17.02 -5.40 23.59
C VAL A 362 16.48 -6.58 24.39
N CYS A 363 17.34 -7.32 25.09
CA CYS A 363 16.94 -8.45 25.93
C CYS A 363 17.06 -8.09 27.41
N ALA A 364 15.93 -8.02 28.13
CA ALA A 364 15.89 -7.67 29.57
C ALA A 364 15.48 -8.88 30.45
N PRO A 365 16.40 -9.82 30.75
CA PRO A 365 16.07 -11.12 31.36
C PRO A 365 15.47 -11.01 32.78
N LYS A 366 15.89 -10.02 33.60
CA LYS A 366 15.37 -9.87 34.97
C LYS A 366 13.92 -9.41 35.06
N HIS A 367 13.41 -8.78 34.02
CA HIS A 367 12.04 -8.26 34.03
C HIS A 367 11.04 -9.24 33.39
N ASN A 368 11.50 -10.41 32.92
CA ASN A 368 10.76 -11.33 32.05
C ASN A 368 10.04 -10.64 30.87
N GLU A 369 10.47 -9.41 30.59
CA GLU A 369 10.18 -8.63 29.39
C GLU A 369 11.17 -9.12 28.34
N SER A 370 11.09 -10.39 27.98
CA SER A 370 11.45 -10.75 26.61
C SER A 370 10.44 -10.00 25.76
N VAL A 371 10.83 -8.79 25.33
CA VAL A 371 10.14 -7.88 24.43
C VAL A 371 8.98 -8.61 23.75
N PRO A 372 7.72 -8.31 24.12
CA PRO A 372 6.59 -8.93 23.47
C PRO A 372 6.79 -8.83 21.95
N PRO A 373 6.43 -9.85 21.15
CA PRO A 373 6.86 -10.00 19.75
C PRO A 373 6.57 -8.83 18.79
N HIS A 374 5.92 -7.77 19.27
CA HIS A 374 5.51 -6.54 18.61
C HIS A 374 6.40 -5.31 18.92
N GLN A 375 7.51 -5.47 19.64
CA GLN A 375 8.31 -4.33 20.12
C GLN A 375 9.76 -4.30 19.57
N CYS A 376 9.91 -4.27 18.24
CA CYS A 376 11.17 -3.82 17.62
C CYS A 376 11.07 -2.33 17.27
N TRP A 377 12.08 -1.56 17.66
CA TRP A 377 12.14 -0.11 17.44
C TRP A 377 12.83 0.20 16.11
N ASN A 378 12.23 1.06 15.29
CA ASN A 378 12.76 1.51 14.00
C ASN A 378 13.09 3.02 13.96
N GLY A 379 13.21 3.67 15.12
CA GLY A 379 13.68 5.06 15.26
C GLY A 379 12.84 6.18 14.63
N ARG A 380 11.96 5.94 13.65
CA ARG A 380 11.26 7.00 12.90
C ARG A 380 9.72 6.91 12.88
N SER A 381 9.09 5.76 13.12
CA SER A 381 7.62 5.63 12.97
C SER A 381 6.91 4.83 14.07
N GLY A 382 7.59 4.49 15.16
CA GLY A 382 7.01 3.66 16.21
C GLY A 382 6.98 2.17 15.82
N TRP A 383 6.14 1.41 16.52
CA TRP A 383 6.12 -0.06 16.52
C TRP A 383 5.95 -0.69 15.12
N MET A 384 6.85 -1.61 14.73
CA MET A 384 6.73 -2.39 13.50
C MET A 384 6.01 -3.72 13.71
N GLN A 385 5.15 -4.08 12.76
CA GLN A 385 4.51 -5.40 12.67
C GLN A 385 5.51 -6.41 12.08
N ILE A 386 5.96 -7.38 12.87
CA ILE A 386 6.91 -8.43 12.45
C ILE A 386 6.17 -9.77 12.37
N GLU A 387 6.25 -10.41 11.20
CA GLU A 387 5.79 -11.79 11.02
C GLU A 387 6.97 -12.75 11.18
N ARG A 388 6.85 -13.66 12.15
CA ARG A 388 7.87 -14.69 12.46
C ARG A 388 7.67 -15.93 11.60
N PHE A 389 8.68 -16.32 10.82
CA PHE A 389 8.71 -17.58 10.06
C PHE A 389 9.44 -18.70 10.84
N SER A 390 9.10 -19.96 10.57
CA SER A 390 9.85 -21.13 11.02
C SER A 390 10.51 -21.76 9.79
N PRO A 391 11.85 -21.94 9.75
CA PRO A 391 12.49 -22.61 8.63
C PRO A 391 11.98 -24.07 8.51
N PRO A 392 11.86 -24.62 7.30
CA PRO A 392 11.72 -26.06 7.14
C PRO A 392 12.97 -26.76 7.70
N LEU A 393 12.74 -27.84 8.45
CA LEU A 393 13.74 -28.66 9.15
C LEU A 393 14.83 -29.21 8.22
#